data_AF-B8HQW0-F1
#
_entry.id   AF-B8HQW0-F1
#
_cell.length_a   1.000
_cell.length_b   1.000
_cell.length_c   1.000
_cell.angle_alpha   90.00
_cell.angle_beta   90.00
_cell.angle_gamma   90.00
#
_symmetry.space_group_name_H-M   'P 1'
#
loop_
_entity.id
_entity.type
_entity.pdbx_description
1 polymer ?
#
loop_
_entity_poly.entity_id
_entity_poly.type
_entity_poly.pdbx_seq_one_letter_code
_entity_poly.pdbx_strand_id
1 'polypeptide(L)'
;MNLSPGLQEAIAQIAKQKGISPEEFIVQTLTEKISSLQPSISISSTSQVGLQEKEGILVFETEPLDHVDFNALIAQSREERAWE
;
A
#
# COMPACT_ATOMS: atom_id res chain seq x y z
N MET A 1 -6.06 -24.34 -20.84
CA MET A 1 -6.70 -23.09 -20.36
C MET A 1 -7.78 -22.68 -21.35
N ASN A 2 -9.00 -22.33 -20.92
CA ASN A 2 -10.09 -21.96 -21.84
C ASN A 2 -10.05 -20.46 -22.16
N LEU A 3 -8.98 -20.01 -22.82
CA LEU A 3 -8.79 -18.63 -23.26
C LEU A 3 -9.10 -18.51 -24.76
N SER A 4 -9.43 -17.31 -25.26
CA SER A 4 -9.60 -17.11 -26.69
C SER A 4 -8.31 -17.47 -27.46
N PRO A 5 -8.39 -18.04 -28.67
CA PRO A 5 -7.20 -18.48 -29.41
C PRO A 5 -6.14 -17.38 -29.58
N GLY A 6 -6.56 -16.15 -29.90
CA GLY A 6 -5.64 -15.02 -30.05
C GLY A 6 -4.93 -14.62 -28.74
N LEU A 7 -5.60 -14.77 -27.60
CA LEU A 7 -4.98 -14.51 -26.30
C LEU A 7 -3.96 -15.61 -25.92
N GLN A 8 -4.28 -16.87 -26.24
CA GLN A 8 -3.33 -17.98 -26.02
C GLN A 8 -2.05 -17.79 -26.84
N GLU A 9 -2.18 -17.40 -28.11
CA GLU A 9 -1.02 -17.16 -28.97
C GLU A 9 -0.18 -15.99 -28.47
N ALA A 10 -0.82 -14.87 -28.09
CA ALA A 10 -0.12 -13.72 -27.53
C ALA A 10 0.64 -14.07 -26.24
N ILE A 11 0.01 -14.81 -25.33
CA ILE A 11 0.64 -15.29 -24.10
C ILE A 11 1.86 -16.17 -24.42
N ALA A 12 1.74 -17.12 -25.34
CA ALA A 12 2.82 -18.01 -25.70
C ALA A 12 4.02 -17.27 -26.31
N GLN A 13 3.77 -16.28 -27.18
CA GLN A 13 4.84 -15.47 -27.77
C GLN A 13 5.56 -14.62 -26.72
N ILE A 14 4.82 -13.96 -25.84
CA ILE A 14 5.39 -13.08 -24.81
C ILE A 14 6.15 -13.91 -23.77
N ALA A 15 5.59 -15.04 -23.35
CA ALA A 15 6.25 -15.96 -22.42
C ALA A 15 7.58 -16.47 -22.99
N LYS A 16 7.60 -16.85 -24.27
CA LYS A 16 8.82 -17.24 -24.99
C LYS A 16 9.86 -16.12 -25.04
N GLN A 17 9.45 -14.88 -25.33
CA GLN A 17 10.36 -13.72 -25.32
C GLN A 17 10.95 -13.45 -23.94
N LYS A 18 10.18 -13.71 -22.88
CA LYS A 18 10.60 -13.56 -21.48
C LYS A 18 11.35 -14.77 -20.92
N GLY A 19 11.43 -15.87 -21.68
CA GLY A 19 12.10 -17.10 -21.25
C GLY A 19 11.37 -17.86 -20.12
N ILE A 20 10.07 -17.65 -19.98
CA ILE A 20 9.22 -18.28 -18.95
C ILE A 20 8.10 -19.11 -19.58
N SER A 21 7.46 -19.98 -18.81
CA SER A 21 6.29 -20.72 -19.30
C SER A 21 5.06 -19.79 -19.46
N PRO A 22 4.14 -20.12 -20.39
CA PRO A 22 2.85 -19.44 -20.51
C PRO A 22 2.09 -19.34 -19.19
N GLU A 23 2.12 -20.38 -18.38
CA GLU A 23 1.46 -20.46 -17.07
C GLU A 23 2.08 -19.49 -16.06
N GLU A 24 3.41 -19.44 -15.98
CA GLU A 24 4.14 -18.49 -15.12
C GLU A 24 3.86 -17.04 -15.53
N PHE A 25 3.84 -16.77 -16.84
CA PHE A 25 3.49 -15.44 -17.35
C PHE A 25 2.09 -15.00 -16.91
N ILE A 26 1.11 -15.91 -16.97
CA ILE A 26 -0.26 -15.62 -16.55
C ILE A 26 -0.30 -15.33 -15.05
N VAL A 27 0.32 -16.17 -14.22
CA VAL A 27 0.33 -15.98 -12.77
C VAL A 27 1.00 -14.67 -12.39
N GLN A 28 2.15 -14.36 -12.97
CA GLN A 28 2.86 -13.11 -12.72
C GLN A 28 2.01 -11.90 -13.13
N THR A 29 1.47 -11.92 -14.35
CA THR A 29 0.67 -10.80 -14.89
C THR A 29 -0.59 -10.58 -14.06
N LEU A 30 -1.27 -11.66 -13.64
CA LEU A 30 -2.45 -11.55 -12.78
C LEU A 30 -2.06 -11.04 -11.39
N THR A 31 -0.94 -11.48 -10.82
CA THR A 31 -0.44 -10.99 -9.53
C THR A 31 -0.15 -9.49 -9.60
N GLU A 32 0.59 -9.04 -10.61
CA GLU A 32 0.89 -7.61 -10.81
C GLU A 32 -0.39 -6.79 -11.06
N LYS A 33 -1.32 -7.32 -11.86
CA LYS A 33 -2.58 -6.63 -12.16
C LYS A 33 -3.50 -6.57 -10.94
N ILE A 34 -3.57 -7.61 -10.12
CA ILE A 34 -4.31 -7.62 -8.87
C ILE A 34 -3.68 -6.64 -7.89
N SER A 35 -2.35 -6.66 -7.72
CA SER A 35 -1.64 -5.73 -6.83
C SER A 35 -1.81 -4.27 -7.23
N SER A 36 -1.89 -3.98 -8.54
CA SER A 36 -2.12 -2.61 -9.04
C SER A 36 -3.58 -2.17 -9.00
N LEU A 37 -4.53 -3.11 -9.04
CA LEU A 37 -5.97 -2.81 -8.97
C LEU A 37 -6.53 -2.87 -7.54
N GLN A 38 -5.87 -3.58 -6.63
CA GLN A 38 -6.19 -3.49 -5.22
C GLN A 38 -5.63 -2.16 -4.71
N PRO A 39 -6.48 -1.20 -4.30
CA PRO A 39 -6.02 -0.03 -3.57
C PRO A 39 -5.48 -0.54 -2.24
N SER A 40 -4.17 -0.79 -2.16
CA SER A 40 -3.43 -1.20 -0.96
C SER A 40 -4.32 -1.88 0.08
N ILE A 41 -4.91 -3.04 -0.27
CA ILE A 41 -5.42 -3.91 0.79
C ILE A 41 -4.14 -4.43 1.41
N SER A 42 -3.75 -3.79 2.49
CA SER A 42 -2.64 -4.15 3.37
C SER A 42 -2.82 -5.61 3.78
N ILE A 43 -2.35 -6.52 2.94
CA ILE A 43 -2.02 -7.86 3.36
C ILE A 43 -0.60 -7.77 3.91
N SER A 44 -0.51 -7.21 5.12
CA SER A 44 0.52 -7.53 6.09
C SER A 44 -0.21 -7.65 7.41
N SER A 45 -0.63 -8.84 7.83
CA SER A 45 0.21 -9.69 8.68
C SER A 45 1.10 -8.86 9.61
N THR A 46 0.71 -8.83 10.89
CA THR A 46 1.44 -8.24 12.02
C THR A 46 1.68 -6.74 11.97
N SER A 47 1.05 -6.05 12.91
CA SER A 47 1.43 -4.75 13.46
C SER A 47 2.94 -4.54 13.43
N GLN A 48 3.45 -3.81 12.45
CA GLN A 48 4.71 -3.10 12.61
C GLN A 48 4.36 -1.66 12.91
N VAL A 49 4.31 -1.36 14.21
CA VAL A 49 4.50 -0.01 14.73
C VAL A 49 5.86 0.44 14.22
N GLY A 50 5.86 1.13 13.08
CA GLY A 50 7.07 1.40 12.30
C GLY A 50 6.88 2.63 11.45
N LEU A 51 7.97 3.39 11.32
CA LEU A 51 8.03 4.59 10.50
C LEU A 51 7.92 4.22 9.01
N GLN A 52 7.00 4.85 8.31
CA GLN A 52 6.65 4.63 6.90
C GLN A 52 6.76 5.93 6.13
N GLU A 53 7.12 5.89 4.86
CA GLU A 53 7.07 7.08 4.00
C GLU A 53 5.75 7.12 3.22
N LYS A 54 4.98 8.19 3.37
CA LYS A 54 3.73 8.47 2.67
C LYS A 54 3.78 9.85 2.05
N GLU A 55 3.68 9.94 0.73
CA GLU A 55 3.69 11.22 -0.02
C GLU A 55 4.94 12.09 0.27
N GLY A 56 6.10 11.46 0.51
CA GLY A 56 7.34 12.16 0.88
C GLY A 56 7.41 12.57 2.37
N ILE A 57 6.47 12.10 3.19
CA ILE A 57 6.38 12.39 4.62
C ILE A 57 6.59 11.10 5.41
N LEU A 58 7.46 11.14 6.42
CA LEU A 58 7.62 10.03 7.35
C LEU A 58 6.47 10.02 8.37
N VAL A 59 5.66 8.97 8.34
CA VAL A 59 4.45 8.75 9.15
C VAL A 59 4.62 7.46 9.95
N PHE A 60 4.11 7.43 11.18
CA PHE A 60 4.03 6.20 11.97
C PHE A 60 2.62 6.05 12.49
N GLU A 61 2.14 4.81 12.60
CA GLU A 61 0.82 4.53 13.14
C GLU A 61 0.82 4.72 14.66
N THR A 62 -0.19 5.40 15.18
CA THR A 62 -0.40 5.65 16.62
C THR A 62 -1.84 5.38 17.00
N GLU A 63 -2.07 5.13 18.28
CA GLU A 63 -3.43 5.08 18.83
C GLU A 63 -4.19 6.39 18.53
N PRO A 64 -5.49 6.33 18.19
CA PRO A 64 -6.30 7.52 17.97
C PRO A 64 -6.26 8.47 19.17
N LEU A 65 -6.00 9.74 18.90
CA LEU A 65 -5.91 10.79 19.93
C LEU A 65 -7.28 11.41 20.24
N ASP A 66 -8.37 10.65 20.07
CA ASP A 66 -9.75 11.12 20.28
C ASP A 66 -10.03 11.60 21.71
N HIS A 67 -9.17 11.21 22.66
CA HIS A 67 -9.22 11.60 24.05
C HIS A 67 -8.41 12.88 24.37
N VAL A 68 -7.68 13.43 23.39
CA VAL A 68 -6.84 14.62 23.57
C VAL A 68 -7.55 15.85 23.00
N ASP A 69 -7.90 16.78 23.88
CA ASP A 69 -8.35 18.11 23.47
C ASP A 69 -7.14 19.03 23.20
N PHE A 70 -6.71 19.07 21.94
CA PHE A 70 -5.62 19.94 21.52
C PHE A 70 -5.92 21.42 21.73
N ASN A 71 -7.18 21.85 21.68
CA ASN A 71 -7.52 23.26 21.87
C ASN A 71 -7.31 23.65 23.34
N ALA A 72 -7.70 22.79 24.28
CA ALA A 72 -7.44 23.00 25.70
C ALA A 72 -5.93 23.05 26.00
N LEU A 73 -5.14 22.14 25.42
CA LEU A 73 -3.67 22.14 25.59
C LEU A 73 -3.00 23.39 25.02
N ILE A 74 -3.43 23.86 23.85
CA ILE A 74 -2.91 25.09 23.24
C ILE A 74 -3.26 26.32 24.08
N ALA A 75 -4.50 26.38 24.58
CA ALA A 75 -4.93 27.47 25.46
C ALA A 75 -4.10 27.50 26.75
N GLN A 76 -3.92 26.34 27.40
CA GLN A 76 -3.10 26.20 28.59
C GLN A 76 -1.64 26.64 28.33
N SER A 77 -1.01 26.21 27.24
CA SER A 77 0.38 26.59 26.93
C SER A 77 0.55 28.10 26.69
N ARG A 78 -0.47 28.76 26.13
CA ARG A 78 -0.46 30.21 25.91
C ARG A 78 -0.65 30.98 27.22
N GLU A 79 -1.53 30.49 28.09
CA GLU A 79 -1.72 31.02 29.44
C GLU A 79 -0.41 30.91 30.21
N GLU A 80 0.21 29.72 30.27
CA GLU A 80 1.49 29.49 30.96
C GLU A 80 2.61 30.40 30.45
N ARG A 81 2.69 30.65 29.13
CA ARG A 81 3.66 31.60 28.54
C ARG A 81 3.34 33.07 28.76
N ALA A 82 2.14 33.42 29.21
CA ALA A 82 1.79 34.78 29.57
C ALA A 82 2.15 35.11 31.03
N TRP A 83 2.43 34.09 31.85
CA TRP A 83 2.85 34.21 33.26
C TRP A 83 4.37 34.12 33.47
N GLU A 84 5.15 33.85 32.41
CA GLU A 84 6.63 34.01 32.36
C GLU A 84 7.02 35.36 31.74
#